data_AF-A0A2L0HES2-F1
#
_entry.id   AF-A0A2L0HES2-F1
#
_cell.length_a   1.000
_cell.length_b   1.000
_cell.length_c   1.000
_cell.angle_alpha   90.00
_cell.angle_beta   90.00
_cell.angle_gamma   90.00
#
_symmetry.space_group_name_H-M   'P 1'
#
loop_
_entity.id
_entity.type
_entity.pdbx_description
1 polymer ?
#
loop_
_entity_poly.entity_id
_entity_poly.type
_entity_poly.pdbx_seq_one_letter_code
_entity_poly.pdbx_strand_id
1 'polypeptide(L)'
;MSINEAIEDLLDKLQAAKAKLDPVLSSLAKARNAYLKEPTSATKAALDQIQAEATDLHEEFSRFVALIPEVTGLSQDDLDELAREKRRSGRVENRLARESLTKSEVGPTAWIEDYLGDAVERVKSLLPRGWLEEEPRYASQINSLAGADGYLSLTKGLRPESEAHPLHRLRQAIYVAEDFLEDRPFYDQFAGSFLVPALTRFAIQGPNLKHVGGERNERLDHLWKGPSRQVDATFFELLTAAGCAEIGRAVEFIPATFEKSPDIRCHDPYPLVIECKKQESLSKYEAAEEAIMRRLFLLLRVAARRHGLYGTFHVELTTEAGAIDAEEIVRRLVSQRLLPNPARRLTYPWGNVSFRPSPRRISLPDSTRIYSPNMLKFLFDWDSDLPAWDGICCSIDTRGEPFIDEALEPLALLWRNDSEVALTRRSWAPANLFAKASLQIPPGEFGIIYVSYMEGARAQVADMRQAAFADRLRAFEHSGKVRIPISLLVRLYPRPLDHGQPDLIESNVRYLSAEYGDAELFERFPQMIFTHNDFEDDQGG
;
A
#
# COMPACT_ATOMS: atom_id res chain seq x y z
N MET A 1 7.39 44.32 -30.22
CA MET A 1 7.78 43.10 -29.51
C MET A 1 6.89 41.99 -30.03
N SER A 2 7.46 40.90 -30.53
CA SER A 2 6.67 39.73 -30.92
C SER A 2 6.06 39.07 -29.68
N ILE A 3 4.99 38.29 -29.83
CA ILE A 3 4.38 37.54 -28.70
C ILE A 3 5.43 36.66 -28.01
N ASN A 4 6.33 36.04 -28.79
CA ASN A 4 7.40 35.22 -28.24
C ASN A 4 8.39 36.03 -27.39
N GLU A 5 8.81 37.21 -27.84
CA GLU A 5 9.68 38.11 -27.06
C GLU A 5 8.99 38.56 -25.76
N ALA A 6 7.67 38.77 -25.78
CA ALA A 6 6.90 39.14 -24.59
C ALA A 6 6.81 37.99 -23.57
N ILE A 7 6.65 36.76 -24.06
CA ILE A 7 6.63 35.55 -23.23
C ILE A 7 8.02 35.32 -22.61
N GLU A 8 9.08 35.42 -23.40
CA GLU A 8 10.47 35.27 -22.91
C GLU A 8 10.80 36.30 -21.83
N ASP A 9 10.49 37.59 -22.05
CA ASP A 9 10.69 38.64 -21.04
C ASP A 9 9.89 38.39 -19.74
N LEU A 10 8.66 37.88 -19.85
CA LEU A 10 7.86 37.53 -18.67
C LEU A 10 8.43 36.33 -17.91
N LEU A 11 8.93 35.32 -18.62
CA LEU A 11 9.58 34.16 -18.02
C LEU A 11 10.87 34.53 -17.30
N ASP A 12 11.68 35.42 -17.90
CA ASP A 12 12.89 35.94 -17.27
C ASP A 12 12.56 36.73 -16.00
N LYS A 13 11.50 37.53 -16.01
CA LYS A 13 11.01 38.25 -14.81
C LYS A 13 10.52 37.30 -13.73
N LEU A 14 9.77 36.26 -14.09
CA LEU A 14 9.33 35.22 -13.15
C LEU A 14 10.51 34.48 -12.53
N GLN A 15 11.49 34.09 -13.34
CA GLN A 15 12.72 33.45 -12.84
C GLN A 15 13.51 34.38 -11.93
N ALA A 16 13.66 35.65 -12.29
CA ALA A 16 14.35 36.63 -11.47
C ALA A 16 13.63 36.91 -10.14
N ALA A 17 12.30 37.03 -10.15
CA ALA A 17 11.50 37.17 -8.93
C ALA A 17 11.60 35.93 -8.04
N LYS A 18 11.53 34.73 -8.62
CA LYS A 18 11.73 33.47 -7.90
C LYS A 18 13.12 33.38 -7.27
N ALA A 19 14.17 33.73 -8.03
CA ALA A 19 15.56 33.73 -7.54
C ALA A 19 15.79 34.71 -6.38
N LYS A 20 15.02 35.80 -6.29
CA LYS A 20 15.00 36.70 -5.13
C LYS A 20 14.18 36.14 -3.96
N LEU A 21 13.06 35.50 -4.25
CA LEU A 21 12.14 34.97 -3.23
C LEU A 21 12.74 33.78 -2.47
N ASP A 22 13.39 32.84 -3.16
CA ASP A 22 13.96 31.62 -2.58
C ASP A 22 14.89 31.87 -1.36
N PRO A 23 15.88 32.79 -1.40
CA PRO A 23 16.73 33.07 -0.23
C PRO A 23 15.97 33.75 0.92
N VAL A 24 14.93 34.54 0.62
CA VAL A 24 14.09 35.20 1.64
C VAL A 24 13.21 34.16 2.35
N LEU A 25 12.65 33.19 1.64
CA LEU A 25 11.91 32.09 2.25
C LEU A 25 12.78 31.25 3.20
N SER A 26 14.05 31.00 2.82
CA SER A 26 15.02 30.36 3.72
C SER A 26 15.28 31.20 4.97
N SER A 27 15.41 32.52 4.82
CA SER A 27 15.61 33.46 5.94
C SER A 27 14.36 33.56 6.83
N LEU A 28 13.16 33.51 6.26
CA LEU A 28 11.89 33.52 6.98
C LEU A 28 11.76 32.28 7.87
N ALA A 29 12.13 31.11 7.37
CA ALA A 29 12.16 29.88 8.16
C ALA A 29 13.12 30.00 9.36
N LYS A 30 14.33 30.56 9.14
CA LYS A 30 15.31 30.82 10.22
C LYS A 30 14.76 31.82 11.26
N ALA A 31 14.13 32.90 10.81
CA ALA A 31 13.55 33.92 11.70
C ALA A 31 12.39 33.36 12.53
N ARG A 32 11.51 32.56 11.91
CA ARG A 32 10.44 31.82 12.63
C ARG A 32 11.03 30.91 13.69
N ASN A 33 12.07 30.15 13.36
CA ASN A 33 12.75 29.28 14.32
C ASN A 33 13.42 30.05 15.47
N ALA A 34 14.04 31.20 15.19
CA ALA A 34 14.65 32.05 16.21
C ALA A 34 13.60 32.62 17.19
N TYR A 35 12.49 33.15 16.67
CA TYR A 35 11.39 33.65 17.50
C TYR A 35 10.74 32.54 18.34
N LEU A 36 10.59 31.34 17.78
CA LEU A 36 10.07 30.19 18.53
C LEU A 36 11.00 29.76 19.65
N LYS A 37 12.33 29.77 19.43
CA LYS A 37 13.32 29.43 20.44
C LYS A 37 13.41 30.47 21.55
N GLU A 38 13.31 31.75 21.20
CA GLU A 38 13.47 32.85 22.13
C GLU A 38 12.52 34.00 21.76
N PRO A 39 11.28 34.03 22.29
CA PRO A 39 10.25 34.98 21.89
C PRO A 39 10.45 36.34 22.55
N THR A 40 11.39 37.12 22.02
CA THR A 40 11.71 38.48 22.45
C THR A 40 11.15 39.50 21.48
N SER A 41 11.12 40.78 21.88
CA SER A 41 10.79 41.88 20.97
C SER A 41 11.73 41.95 19.77
N ALA A 42 13.01 41.60 19.95
CA ALA A 42 14.01 41.61 18.90
C ALA A 42 13.78 40.50 17.86
N THR A 43 13.56 39.25 18.29
CA THR A 43 13.30 38.13 17.38
C THR A 43 11.95 38.27 16.67
N LYS A 44 10.96 38.88 17.35
CA LYS A 44 9.68 39.24 16.71
C LYS A 44 9.87 40.29 15.62
N ALA A 45 10.60 41.38 15.89
CA ALA A 45 10.85 42.43 14.91
C ALA A 45 11.60 41.89 13.68
N ALA A 46 12.57 40.99 13.87
CA ALA A 46 13.27 40.33 12.77
C ALA A 46 12.36 39.43 11.94
N LEU A 47 11.47 38.66 12.59
CA LEU A 47 10.45 37.86 11.91
C LEU A 47 9.51 38.73 11.09
N ASP A 48 8.96 39.79 11.70
CA ASP A 48 8.02 40.70 11.05
C ASP A 48 8.66 41.38 9.82
N GLN A 49 9.93 41.78 9.92
CA GLN A 49 10.68 42.37 8.81
C GLN A 49 10.85 41.40 7.64
N ILE A 50 11.34 40.18 7.89
CA ILE A 50 11.58 39.19 6.83
C ILE A 50 10.24 38.71 6.24
N GLN A 51 9.19 38.64 7.06
CA GLN A 51 7.86 38.29 6.58
C GLN A 51 7.29 39.38 5.67
N ALA A 52 7.52 40.66 5.96
CA ALA A 52 7.16 41.75 5.07
C ALA A 52 7.90 41.65 3.73
N GLU A 53 9.22 41.43 3.76
CA GLU A 53 10.02 41.24 2.54
C GLU A 53 9.55 40.05 1.69
N ALA A 54 9.25 38.91 2.33
CA ALA A 54 8.70 37.74 1.65
C ALA A 54 7.33 38.03 1.01
N THR A 55 6.51 38.84 1.69
CA THR A 55 5.19 39.26 1.18
C THR A 55 5.35 40.14 -0.06
N ASP A 56 6.23 41.14 0.00
CA ASP A 56 6.48 42.06 -1.11
C ASP A 56 6.98 41.32 -2.37
N LEU A 57 7.91 40.38 -2.20
CA LEU A 57 8.43 39.55 -3.30
C LEU A 57 7.38 38.57 -3.83
N HIS A 58 6.53 38.01 -2.97
CA HIS A 58 5.43 37.17 -3.38
C HIS A 58 4.36 37.95 -4.16
N GLU A 59 4.07 39.19 -3.77
CA GLU A 59 3.20 40.10 -4.52
C GLU A 59 3.81 40.51 -5.87
N GLU A 60 5.12 40.71 -5.95
CA GLU A 60 5.83 40.92 -7.23
C GLU A 60 5.71 39.69 -8.15
N PHE A 61 6.01 38.51 -7.62
CA PHE A 61 5.87 37.25 -8.37
C PHE A 61 4.43 37.03 -8.85
N SER A 62 3.44 37.23 -7.97
CA SER A 62 2.02 37.09 -8.28
C SER A 62 1.56 38.08 -9.35
N ARG A 63 2.10 39.31 -9.35
CA ARG A 63 1.84 40.28 -10.43
C ARG A 63 2.34 39.78 -11.78
N PHE A 64 3.51 39.15 -11.85
CA PHE A 64 3.99 38.56 -13.11
C PHE A 64 3.15 37.35 -13.55
N VAL A 65 2.74 36.49 -12.61
CA VAL A 65 1.82 35.38 -12.93
C VAL A 65 0.50 35.89 -13.51
N ALA A 66 -0.04 36.98 -12.95
CA ALA A 66 -1.28 37.60 -13.42
C ALA A 66 -1.18 38.21 -14.83
N LEU A 67 0.03 38.47 -15.35
CA LEU A 67 0.25 38.94 -16.73
C LEU A 67 0.33 37.81 -17.76
N ILE A 68 0.45 36.55 -17.33
CA ILE A 68 0.53 35.39 -18.24
C ILE A 68 -0.68 35.32 -19.20
N PRO A 69 -1.94 35.48 -18.76
CA PRO A 69 -3.09 35.46 -19.67
C PRO A 69 -3.03 36.56 -20.74
N GLU A 70 -2.64 37.78 -20.35
CA GLU A 70 -2.56 38.93 -21.27
C GLU A 70 -1.47 38.72 -22.34
N VAL A 71 -0.34 38.14 -21.96
CA VAL A 71 0.82 37.95 -22.84
C VAL A 71 0.64 36.72 -23.75
N THR A 72 0.07 35.64 -23.23
CA THR A 72 -0.12 34.41 -24.00
C THR A 72 -1.41 34.42 -24.82
N GLY A 73 -2.36 35.31 -24.49
CA GLY A 73 -3.71 35.32 -25.08
C GLY A 73 -4.58 34.13 -24.64
N LEU A 74 -4.08 33.32 -23.70
CA LEU A 74 -4.82 32.21 -23.12
C LEU A 74 -5.78 32.73 -22.05
N SER A 75 -6.99 32.17 -22.01
CA SER A 75 -7.90 32.46 -20.91
C SER A 75 -7.37 31.86 -19.60
N GLN A 76 -7.87 32.34 -18.46
CA GLN A 76 -7.56 31.71 -17.17
C GLN A 76 -7.99 30.24 -17.15
N ASP A 77 -9.10 29.90 -17.82
CA ASP A 77 -9.59 28.53 -17.95
C ASP A 77 -8.61 27.65 -18.75
N ASP A 78 -8.04 28.17 -19.84
CA ASP A 78 -7.04 27.46 -20.66
C ASP A 78 -5.72 27.28 -19.91
N LEU A 79 -5.29 28.27 -19.13
CA LEU A 79 -4.10 28.16 -18.28
C LEU A 79 -4.32 27.17 -17.14
N ASP A 80 -5.51 27.18 -16.53
CA ASP A 80 -5.89 26.20 -15.52
C ASP A 80 -6.04 24.82 -16.15
N GLU A 81 -6.46 24.71 -17.41
CA GLU A 81 -6.52 23.47 -18.17
C GLU A 81 -5.14 22.97 -18.54
N LEU A 82 -4.23 23.81 -19.05
CA LEU A 82 -2.82 23.48 -19.29
C LEU A 82 -2.09 23.12 -17.98
N ALA A 83 -2.38 23.81 -16.89
CA ALA A 83 -1.86 23.45 -15.56
C ALA A 83 -2.44 22.11 -15.10
N ARG A 84 -3.73 21.83 -15.38
CA ARG A 84 -4.36 20.53 -15.12
C ARG A 84 -3.81 19.43 -16.02
N GLU A 85 -3.54 19.71 -17.29
CA GLU A 85 -2.96 18.79 -18.28
C GLU A 85 -1.51 18.50 -17.95
N LYS A 86 -0.71 19.50 -17.58
CA LYS A 86 0.67 19.30 -17.10
C LYS A 86 0.70 18.55 -15.77
N ARG A 87 -0.31 18.77 -14.90
CA ARG A 87 -0.57 17.95 -13.71
C ARG A 87 -1.21 16.59 -14.03
N ARG A 88 -1.61 16.30 -15.26
CA ARG A 88 -2.12 14.99 -15.71
C ARG A 88 -1.03 14.21 -16.47
N SER A 89 -0.18 14.91 -17.23
CA SER A 89 0.84 14.31 -18.10
C SER A 89 2.13 13.96 -17.37
N GLY A 90 2.45 14.58 -16.23
CA GLY A 90 3.63 14.27 -15.41
C GLY A 90 3.31 13.81 -13.98
N ARG A 91 2.07 13.43 -13.67
CA ARG A 91 1.70 12.97 -12.32
C ARG A 91 0.87 11.70 -12.41
N VAL A 92 1.23 10.75 -11.55
CA VAL A 92 0.33 9.69 -11.09
C VAL A 92 -1.03 10.33 -10.80
N GLU A 93 -2.01 10.10 -11.68
CA GLU A 93 -3.38 10.51 -11.41
C GLU A 93 -3.69 10.09 -9.97
N ASN A 94 -4.25 10.98 -9.16
CA ASN A 94 -4.75 10.61 -7.85
C ASN A 94 -5.93 9.64 -8.09
N ARG A 95 -5.61 8.36 -8.32
CA ARG A 95 -6.54 7.26 -8.49
C ARG A 95 -7.10 6.94 -7.12
N LEU A 96 -7.98 7.82 -6.66
CA LEU A 96 -8.53 7.78 -5.32
C LEU A 96 -9.48 6.59 -5.16
N ALA A 97 -10.36 6.39 -6.13
CA ALA A 97 -11.34 5.31 -6.11
C ALA A 97 -10.65 3.95 -6.29
N ARG A 98 -11.08 2.96 -5.49
CA ARG A 98 -10.58 1.58 -5.63
C ARG A 98 -10.83 0.98 -7.02
N GLU A 99 -11.92 1.37 -7.67
CA GLU A 99 -12.35 0.83 -8.97
C GLU A 99 -11.40 1.18 -10.13
N SER A 100 -10.59 2.24 -9.99
CA SER A 100 -9.57 2.60 -10.98
C SER A 100 -8.19 2.00 -10.71
N LEU A 101 -8.09 1.13 -9.71
CA LEU A 101 -6.85 0.44 -9.31
C LEU A 101 -6.93 -1.05 -9.66
N THR A 102 -7.28 -1.34 -10.91
CA THR A 102 -7.43 -2.70 -11.46
C THR A 102 -6.37 -2.97 -12.52
N LYS A 103 -6.23 -4.21 -12.98
CA LYS A 103 -5.24 -4.64 -13.98
C LYS A 103 -5.53 -4.09 -15.37
N SER A 104 -6.78 -3.70 -15.63
CA SER A 104 -7.15 -3.04 -16.88
C SER A 104 -6.73 -1.56 -16.89
N GLU A 105 -6.64 -0.92 -15.72
CA GLU A 105 -6.33 0.50 -15.56
C GLU A 105 -4.87 0.76 -15.17
N VAL A 106 -4.23 -0.21 -14.50
CA VAL A 106 -2.84 -0.16 -14.03
C VAL A 106 -2.11 -1.36 -14.59
N GLY A 107 -1.19 -1.09 -15.53
CA GLY A 107 -0.34 -2.11 -16.12
C GLY A 107 0.48 -2.86 -15.05
N PRO A 108 0.90 -4.09 -15.35
CA PRO A 108 1.80 -4.84 -14.48
C PRO A 108 3.11 -4.09 -14.20
N THR A 109 3.74 -4.43 -13.09
CA THR A 109 5.04 -3.92 -12.67
C THR A 109 6.15 -4.48 -13.59
N ALA A 110 6.38 -3.81 -14.73
CA ALA A 110 7.21 -4.31 -15.83
C ALA A 110 8.67 -4.63 -15.44
N TRP A 111 9.21 -3.93 -14.45
CA TRP A 111 10.63 -4.03 -14.06
C TRP A 111 10.95 -5.25 -13.17
N ILE A 112 9.98 -6.02 -12.69
CA ILE A 112 10.30 -7.12 -11.76
C ILE A 112 11.20 -8.18 -12.40
N GLU A 113 10.85 -8.65 -13.60
CA GLU A 113 11.56 -9.74 -14.27
C GLU A 113 13.00 -9.34 -14.63
N ASP A 114 13.21 -8.07 -14.99
CA ASP A 114 14.51 -7.55 -15.40
C ASP A 114 15.51 -7.41 -14.24
N TYR A 115 15.03 -7.06 -13.04
CA TYR A 115 15.90 -6.72 -11.91
C TYR A 115 15.91 -7.75 -10.77
N LEU A 116 14.97 -8.71 -10.75
CA LEU A 116 14.81 -9.61 -9.61
C LEU A 116 16.03 -10.50 -9.35
N GLY A 117 16.68 -11.03 -10.39
CA GLY A 117 17.88 -11.86 -10.25
C GLY A 117 19.01 -11.13 -9.52
N ASP A 118 19.35 -9.93 -10.00
CA ASP A 118 20.34 -9.06 -9.37
C ASP A 118 19.90 -8.61 -7.97
N ALA A 119 18.60 -8.41 -7.77
CA ALA A 119 18.04 -8.01 -6.49
C ALA A 119 18.26 -9.05 -5.40
N VAL A 120 17.96 -10.32 -5.71
CA VAL A 120 18.16 -11.45 -4.81
C VAL A 120 19.63 -11.56 -4.40
N GLU A 121 20.56 -11.51 -5.37
CA GLU A 121 22.00 -11.62 -5.10
C GLU A 121 22.52 -10.43 -4.28
N ARG A 122 22.06 -9.21 -4.57
CA ARG A 122 22.41 -8.03 -3.78
C ARG A 122 21.96 -8.17 -2.33
N VAL A 123 20.71 -8.56 -2.08
CA VAL A 123 20.22 -8.72 -0.71
C VAL A 123 20.95 -9.84 0.01
N LYS A 124 21.24 -10.96 -0.66
CA LYS A 124 22.04 -12.07 -0.10
C LYS A 124 23.43 -11.62 0.32
N SER A 125 24.07 -10.72 -0.44
CA SER A 125 25.39 -10.18 -0.10
C SER A 125 25.43 -9.37 1.20
N LEU A 126 24.27 -8.90 1.69
CA LEU A 126 24.15 -8.17 2.95
C LEU A 126 24.03 -9.10 4.17
N LEU A 127 23.84 -10.40 3.95
CA LEU A 127 23.55 -11.36 5.01
C LEU A 127 24.81 -12.07 5.52
N PRO A 128 24.83 -12.49 6.80
CA PRO A 128 25.86 -13.38 7.29
C PRO A 128 25.88 -14.69 6.50
N ARG A 129 27.08 -15.21 6.27
CA ARG A 129 27.25 -16.53 5.63
C ARG A 129 26.56 -17.61 6.46
N GLY A 130 25.76 -18.45 5.82
CA GLY A 130 25.03 -19.52 6.48
C GLY A 130 23.65 -19.12 7.02
N TRP A 131 23.30 -17.81 7.01
CA TRP A 131 22.05 -17.34 7.60
C TRP A 131 20.82 -17.88 6.87
N LEU A 132 20.84 -17.98 5.53
CA LEU A 132 19.70 -18.55 4.81
C LEU A 132 19.50 -20.02 5.18
N GLU A 133 20.59 -20.77 5.24
CA GLU A 133 20.62 -22.22 5.47
C GLU A 133 20.13 -22.66 6.86
N GLU A 134 19.97 -21.73 7.81
CA GLU A 134 19.41 -22.01 9.14
C GLU A 134 17.97 -22.51 9.10
N GLU A 135 17.18 -22.09 8.11
CA GLU A 135 15.82 -22.57 7.92
C GLU A 135 15.63 -23.11 6.49
N PRO A 136 14.89 -24.22 6.33
CA PRO A 136 14.79 -24.89 5.04
C PRO A 136 13.95 -24.09 4.05
N ARG A 137 14.43 -23.99 2.80
CA ARG A 137 13.74 -23.29 1.71
C ARG A 137 12.31 -23.79 1.44
N TYR A 138 12.07 -25.10 1.52
CA TYR A 138 10.71 -25.65 1.29
C TYR A 138 9.66 -25.10 2.28
N ALA A 139 10.08 -24.53 3.41
CA ALA A 139 9.13 -23.97 4.37
C ALA A 139 8.40 -22.73 3.86
N SER A 140 8.92 -22.02 2.84
CA SER A 140 8.22 -20.89 2.21
C SER A 140 7.20 -21.31 1.13
N GLN A 141 7.11 -22.59 0.83
CA GLN A 141 6.28 -23.12 -0.26
C GLN A 141 4.87 -23.47 0.20
N ILE A 142 3.93 -23.51 -0.75
CA ILE A 142 2.52 -23.86 -0.50
C ILE A 142 2.21 -25.34 -0.71
N ASN A 143 3.20 -26.23 -0.58
CA ASN A 143 3.02 -27.69 -0.77
C ASN A 143 1.98 -28.29 0.19
N SER A 144 1.76 -27.67 1.35
CA SER A 144 0.68 -28.06 2.28
C SER A 144 -0.73 -27.94 1.69
N LEU A 145 -0.92 -27.09 0.68
CA LEU A 145 -2.19 -26.89 0.00
C LEU A 145 -2.55 -28.03 -0.96
N ALA A 146 -1.58 -28.83 -1.39
CA ALA A 146 -1.79 -29.97 -2.29
C ALA A 146 -2.16 -31.27 -1.57
N GLY A 147 -2.13 -31.29 -0.24
CA GLY A 147 -2.52 -32.45 0.56
C GLY A 147 -4.03 -32.70 0.55
N ALA A 148 -4.45 -33.91 0.93
CA ALA A 148 -5.88 -34.30 1.00
C ALA A 148 -6.74 -33.41 1.92
N ASP A 149 -6.10 -32.83 2.94
CA ASP A 149 -6.71 -31.88 3.87
C ASP A 149 -6.37 -30.42 3.55
N GLY A 150 -5.60 -30.17 2.49
CA GLY A 150 -5.21 -28.85 2.02
C GLY A 150 -6.42 -27.98 1.69
N TYR A 151 -6.32 -26.71 2.04
CA TYR A 151 -7.28 -25.70 1.67
C TYR A 151 -6.63 -24.32 1.69
N LEU A 152 -7.07 -23.45 0.79
CA LEU A 152 -6.69 -22.06 0.77
C LEU A 152 -7.66 -21.25 1.63
N SER A 153 -7.15 -20.29 2.39
CA SER A 153 -7.94 -19.22 3.00
C SER A 153 -7.33 -17.87 2.64
N LEU A 154 -8.14 -16.98 2.07
CA LEU A 154 -7.75 -15.62 1.74
C LEU A 154 -8.70 -14.63 2.40
N THR A 155 -8.15 -13.56 2.96
CA THR A 155 -8.89 -12.36 3.36
C THR A 155 -8.29 -11.17 2.64
N LYS A 156 -9.10 -10.43 1.87
CA LYS A 156 -8.62 -9.34 1.01
C LYS A 156 -7.50 -9.75 0.04
N GLY A 157 -7.56 -10.98 -0.47
CA GLY A 157 -6.50 -11.54 -1.34
C GLY A 157 -5.22 -11.96 -0.62
N LEU A 158 -5.11 -11.75 0.70
CA LEU A 158 -3.96 -12.15 1.51
C LEU A 158 -4.18 -13.50 2.17
N ARG A 159 -3.14 -14.34 2.17
CA ARG A 159 -3.11 -15.62 2.88
C ARG A 159 -2.53 -15.42 4.29
N PRO A 160 -3.28 -15.64 5.38
CA PRO A 160 -2.80 -15.39 6.74
C PRO A 160 -1.51 -16.14 7.10
N GLU A 161 -1.37 -17.38 6.62
CA GLU A 161 -0.16 -18.19 6.83
C GLU A 161 1.07 -17.64 6.11
N SER A 162 0.87 -16.90 5.02
CA SER A 162 1.94 -16.22 4.29
C SER A 162 2.37 -14.93 5.00
N GLU A 163 1.46 -14.27 5.73
CA GLU A 163 1.74 -13.05 6.50
C GLU A 163 2.31 -13.34 7.89
N ALA A 164 1.75 -14.33 8.59
CA ALA A 164 2.20 -14.82 9.89
C ALA A 164 3.04 -16.10 9.72
N HIS A 165 4.06 -16.00 8.87
CA HIS A 165 4.88 -17.14 8.48
C HIS A 165 5.85 -17.57 9.60
N PRO A 166 6.12 -18.88 9.78
CA PRO A 166 7.09 -19.35 10.78
C PRO A 166 8.54 -18.94 10.46
N LEU A 167 8.89 -18.84 9.18
CA LEU A 167 10.20 -18.35 8.75
C LEU A 167 10.40 -16.88 9.13
N HIS A 168 11.67 -16.49 9.28
CA HIS A 168 12.01 -15.07 9.29
C HIS A 168 11.54 -14.39 8.00
N ARG A 169 10.86 -13.24 8.11
CA ARG A 169 10.19 -12.57 6.98
C ARG A 169 11.13 -12.20 5.83
N LEU A 170 12.35 -11.75 6.12
CA LEU A 170 13.35 -11.51 5.06
C LEU A 170 13.78 -12.82 4.36
N ARG A 171 13.91 -13.91 5.10
CA ARG A 171 14.25 -15.23 4.55
C ARG A 171 13.12 -15.73 3.65
N GLN A 172 11.87 -15.57 4.10
CA GLN A 172 10.69 -15.84 3.28
C GLN A 172 10.72 -15.02 1.98
N ALA A 173 11.01 -13.71 2.05
CA ALA A 173 11.06 -12.85 0.86
C ALA A 173 12.09 -13.34 -0.18
N ILE A 174 13.28 -13.70 0.28
CA ILE A 174 14.35 -14.23 -0.59
C ILE A 174 13.95 -15.57 -1.19
N TYR A 175 13.45 -16.51 -0.39
CA TYR A 175 13.06 -17.83 -0.91
C TYR A 175 11.88 -17.77 -1.87
N VAL A 176 10.89 -16.93 -1.60
CA VAL A 176 9.75 -16.71 -2.50
C VAL A 176 10.22 -16.09 -3.82
N ALA A 177 11.16 -15.14 -3.78
CA ALA A 177 11.79 -14.59 -4.98
C ALA A 177 12.58 -15.63 -5.78
N GLU A 178 13.43 -16.43 -5.13
CA GLU A 178 14.16 -17.53 -5.78
C GLU A 178 13.20 -18.59 -6.36
N ASP A 179 12.11 -18.90 -5.65
CA ASP A 179 11.10 -19.85 -6.11
C ASP A 179 10.37 -19.34 -7.36
N PHE A 180 10.12 -18.03 -7.46
CA PHE A 180 9.57 -17.42 -8.67
C PHE A 180 10.57 -17.48 -9.84
N LEU A 181 11.82 -17.05 -9.63
CA LEU A 181 12.87 -17.07 -10.65
C LEU A 181 13.14 -18.47 -11.23
N GLU A 182 13.05 -19.50 -10.37
CA GLU A 182 13.29 -20.90 -10.75
C GLU A 182 12.02 -21.63 -11.20
N ASP A 183 10.90 -20.91 -11.37
CA ASP A 183 9.58 -21.47 -11.74
C ASP A 183 9.16 -22.65 -10.82
N ARG A 184 9.49 -22.60 -9.53
CA ARG A 184 9.29 -23.72 -8.59
C ARG A 184 7.82 -24.07 -8.46
N PRO A 185 7.41 -25.35 -8.55
CA PRO A 185 6.00 -25.71 -8.65
C PRO A 185 5.10 -25.23 -7.49
N PHE A 186 5.62 -25.18 -6.27
CA PHE A 186 4.88 -24.77 -5.07
C PHE A 186 5.24 -23.36 -4.57
N TYR A 187 5.67 -22.48 -5.47
CA TYR A 187 5.85 -21.06 -5.20
C TYR A 187 4.60 -20.44 -4.53
N ASP A 188 4.81 -19.68 -3.45
CA ASP A 188 3.73 -18.95 -2.76
C ASP A 188 3.41 -17.64 -3.48
N GLN A 189 2.55 -17.71 -4.51
CA GLN A 189 2.14 -16.53 -5.28
C GLN A 189 1.45 -15.43 -4.45
N PHE A 190 0.87 -15.76 -3.29
CA PHE A 190 0.23 -14.77 -2.44
C PHE A 190 1.28 -13.96 -1.68
N ALA A 191 2.27 -14.62 -1.08
CA ALA A 191 3.41 -13.95 -0.48
C ALA A 191 4.20 -13.14 -1.53
N GLY A 192 4.43 -13.74 -2.69
CA GLY A 192 5.26 -13.16 -3.74
C GLY A 192 4.70 -11.88 -4.33
N SER A 193 3.38 -11.73 -4.38
CA SER A 193 2.72 -10.50 -4.86
C SER A 193 3.14 -9.21 -4.13
N PHE A 194 3.66 -9.30 -2.90
CA PHE A 194 4.25 -8.16 -2.19
C PHE A 194 5.74 -8.30 -1.96
N LEU A 195 6.19 -9.49 -1.54
CA LEU A 195 7.59 -9.71 -1.17
C LEU A 195 8.54 -9.55 -2.35
N VAL A 196 8.15 -10.03 -3.55
CA VAL A 196 8.99 -9.92 -4.74
C VAL A 196 9.14 -8.45 -5.17
N PRO A 197 8.07 -7.67 -5.40
CA PRO A 197 8.21 -6.25 -5.71
C PRO A 197 8.99 -5.45 -4.66
N ALA A 198 8.73 -5.70 -3.36
CA ALA A 198 9.43 -4.99 -2.29
C ALA A 198 10.94 -5.29 -2.27
N LEU A 199 11.33 -6.56 -2.46
CA LEU A 199 12.74 -6.97 -2.54
C LEU A 199 13.43 -6.37 -3.76
N THR A 200 12.78 -6.42 -4.93
CA THR A 200 13.33 -5.84 -6.16
C THR A 200 13.49 -4.33 -6.03
N ARG A 201 12.50 -3.63 -5.48
CA ARG A 201 12.59 -2.18 -5.24
C ARG A 201 13.72 -1.84 -4.30
N PHE A 202 13.86 -2.60 -3.22
CA PHE A 202 14.93 -2.41 -2.25
C PHE A 202 16.31 -2.60 -2.88
N ALA A 203 16.48 -3.55 -3.79
CA ALA A 203 17.74 -3.70 -4.49
C ALA A 203 18.03 -2.56 -5.47
N ILE A 204 17.02 -2.07 -6.20
CA ILE A 204 17.17 -0.96 -7.15
C ILE A 204 17.53 0.34 -6.41
N GLN A 205 16.79 0.68 -5.36
CA GLN A 205 17.01 1.92 -4.60
C GLN A 205 18.09 1.80 -3.51
N GLY A 206 18.45 0.58 -3.11
CA GLY A 206 19.42 0.29 -2.05
C GLY A 206 20.75 1.05 -2.17
N PRO A 207 21.34 1.23 -3.37
CA PRO A 207 22.53 2.05 -3.55
C PRO A 207 22.40 3.49 -3.03
N ASN A 208 21.20 4.08 -3.04
CA ASN A 208 20.96 5.44 -2.57
C ASN A 208 21.09 5.54 -1.04
N LEU A 209 20.95 4.42 -0.31
CA LEU A 209 21.17 4.39 1.14
C LEU A 209 22.61 4.78 1.52
N LYS A 210 23.59 4.68 0.62
CA LYS A 210 24.96 5.16 0.90
C LYS A 210 25.02 6.66 1.23
N HIS A 211 24.02 7.42 0.79
CA HIS A 211 23.87 8.86 1.03
C HIS A 211 23.02 9.19 2.27
N VAL A 212 22.41 8.17 2.91
CA VAL A 212 21.63 8.34 4.13
C VAL A 212 22.54 8.25 5.35
N GLY A 213 22.45 9.26 6.24
CA GLY A 213 23.22 9.33 7.49
C GLY A 213 22.62 8.55 8.66
N GLY A 214 23.19 8.75 9.85
CA GLY A 214 22.66 8.21 11.11
C GLY A 214 22.80 6.69 11.26
N GLU A 215 21.84 6.05 11.93
CA GLU A 215 21.80 4.60 12.23
C GLU A 215 21.47 3.70 11.02
N ARG A 216 21.81 4.13 9.80
CA ARG A 216 21.51 3.38 8.56
C ARG A 216 21.96 1.92 8.61
N ASN A 217 23.19 1.65 9.05
CA ASN A 217 23.71 0.28 9.10
C ASN A 217 22.95 -0.58 10.11
N GLU A 218 22.51 0.01 11.23
CA GLU A 218 21.72 -0.70 12.23
C GLU A 218 20.32 -1.02 11.69
N ARG A 219 19.71 -0.11 10.91
CA ARG A 219 18.44 -0.37 10.21
C ARG A 219 18.56 -1.46 9.16
N LEU A 220 19.67 -1.49 8.40
CA LEU A 220 19.96 -2.58 7.47
C LEU A 220 20.15 -3.91 8.21
N ASP A 221 20.91 -3.92 9.29
CA ASP A 221 21.10 -5.11 10.13
C ASP A 221 19.78 -5.60 10.74
N HIS A 222 18.87 -4.68 11.08
CA HIS A 222 17.56 -5.01 11.63
C HIS A 222 16.77 -5.92 10.67
N LEU A 223 16.95 -5.80 9.35
CA LEU A 223 16.27 -6.66 8.38
C LEU A 223 16.50 -8.15 8.60
N TRP A 224 17.61 -8.56 9.24
CA TRP A 224 17.91 -9.97 9.49
C TRP A 224 18.20 -10.30 10.98
N LYS A 225 18.61 -9.32 11.79
CA LYS A 225 18.80 -9.47 13.25
C LYS A 225 17.51 -9.22 14.04
N GLY A 226 16.60 -8.44 13.47
CA GLY A 226 15.41 -7.98 14.16
C GLY A 226 14.28 -9.00 14.23
N PRO A 227 13.16 -8.65 14.87
CA PRO A 227 11.97 -9.50 14.86
C PRO A 227 11.37 -9.60 13.46
N SER A 228 11.05 -10.83 13.03
CA SER A 228 10.42 -11.13 11.73
C SER A 228 9.25 -10.18 11.37
N ARG A 229 8.37 -9.89 12.34
CA ARG A 229 7.21 -9.00 12.17
C ARG A 229 7.53 -7.53 11.88
N GLN A 230 8.78 -7.09 12.06
CA GLN A 230 9.20 -5.70 11.84
C GLN A 230 9.85 -5.50 10.47
N VAL A 231 10.24 -6.58 9.77
CA VAL A 231 10.95 -6.52 8.49
C VAL A 231 10.21 -5.66 7.46
N ASP A 232 8.90 -5.85 7.28
CA ASP A 232 8.16 -5.09 6.28
C ASP A 232 8.08 -3.58 6.62
N ALA A 233 8.07 -3.23 7.91
CA ALA A 233 8.14 -1.84 8.37
C ALA A 233 9.55 -1.26 8.16
N THR A 234 10.59 -2.04 8.45
CA THR A 234 11.98 -1.66 8.17
C THR A 234 12.23 -1.49 6.68
N PHE A 235 11.67 -2.33 5.81
CA PHE A 235 11.70 -2.12 4.36
C PHE A 235 11.07 -0.78 3.99
N PHE A 236 9.91 -0.46 4.58
CA PHE A 236 9.22 0.80 4.31
C PHE A 236 10.06 2.02 4.71
N GLU A 237 10.68 2.00 5.90
CA GLU A 237 11.60 3.04 6.37
C GLU A 237 12.81 3.22 5.43
N LEU A 238 13.47 2.11 5.09
CA LEU A 238 14.66 2.09 4.22
C LEU A 238 14.34 2.61 2.81
N LEU A 239 13.24 2.15 2.21
CA LEU A 239 12.80 2.60 0.89
C LEU A 239 12.41 4.08 0.90
N THR A 240 11.75 4.56 1.95
CA THR A 240 11.41 5.99 2.10
C THR A 240 12.68 6.84 2.18
N ALA A 241 13.66 6.44 3.00
CA ALA A 241 14.93 7.14 3.10
C ALA A 241 15.74 7.11 1.79
N ALA A 242 15.78 5.96 1.12
CA ALA A 242 16.45 5.80 -0.18
C ALA A 242 15.81 6.68 -1.26
N GLY A 243 14.47 6.73 -1.33
CA GLY A 243 13.74 7.62 -2.25
C GLY A 243 13.93 9.10 -1.94
N CYS A 244 14.07 9.48 -0.66
CA CYS A 244 14.46 10.84 -0.29
C CYS A 244 15.87 11.18 -0.81
N ALA A 245 16.83 10.28 -0.60
CA ALA A 245 18.21 10.47 -1.06
C ALA A 245 18.32 10.52 -2.59
N GLU A 246 17.52 9.71 -3.29
CA GLU A 246 17.41 9.71 -4.76
C GLU A 246 16.99 11.07 -5.32
N ILE A 247 16.04 11.75 -4.66
CA ILE A 247 15.57 13.10 -5.02
C ILE A 247 16.51 14.19 -4.47
N GLY A 248 17.66 13.81 -3.89
CA GLY A 248 18.68 14.73 -3.40
C GLY A 248 18.41 15.35 -2.03
N ARG A 249 17.53 14.75 -1.21
CA ARG A 249 17.36 15.16 0.19
C ARG A 249 18.53 14.70 1.05
N ALA A 250 19.00 15.55 1.96
CA ALA A 250 19.90 15.17 3.04
C ALA A 250 19.11 14.59 4.21
N VAL A 251 19.03 13.25 4.26
CA VAL A 251 18.30 12.51 5.31
C VAL A 251 19.22 11.62 6.15
N GLU A 252 18.86 11.43 7.42
CA GLU A 252 19.51 10.49 8.33
C GLU A 252 18.50 9.74 9.20
N PHE A 253 18.81 8.50 9.56
CA PHE A 253 18.01 7.74 10.53
C PHE A 253 18.26 8.24 11.94
N ILE A 254 17.17 8.52 12.66
CA ILE A 254 17.23 8.94 14.06
C ILE A 254 17.47 7.71 14.95
N PRO A 255 18.38 7.83 15.93
CA PRO A 255 18.63 6.76 16.89
C PRO A 255 17.39 6.22 17.58
N ALA A 256 17.27 4.90 17.65
CA ALA A 256 16.19 4.29 18.41
C ALA A 256 16.38 4.55 19.90
N THR A 257 15.42 5.25 20.53
CA THR A 257 15.44 5.52 21.98
C THR A 257 14.24 4.88 22.68
N PHE A 258 14.24 4.90 24.01
CA PHE A 258 13.06 4.52 24.80
C PHE A 258 11.89 5.50 24.64
N GLU A 259 12.19 6.73 24.23
CA GLU A 259 11.18 7.74 23.94
C GLU A 259 10.67 7.59 22.51
N LYS A 260 9.43 8.02 22.26
CA LYS A 260 8.88 7.99 20.90
C LYS A 260 9.57 9.08 20.09
N SER A 261 10.34 8.67 19.09
CA SER A 261 11.02 9.55 18.14
C SER A 261 10.56 9.24 16.72
N PRO A 262 10.60 10.23 15.81
CA PRO A 262 10.36 9.95 14.41
C PRO A 262 11.49 9.09 13.83
N ASP A 263 11.24 8.45 12.69
CA ASP A 263 12.19 7.51 12.10
C ASP A 263 13.37 8.20 11.39
N ILE A 264 13.12 9.30 10.68
CA ILE A 264 14.09 9.96 9.79
C ILE A 264 14.11 11.47 10.07
N ARG A 265 15.30 12.08 9.99
CA ARG A 265 15.48 13.53 9.95
C ARG A 265 15.88 13.97 8.56
N CYS A 266 15.28 15.04 8.06
CA CYS A 266 15.66 15.72 6.82
C CYS A 266 16.23 17.09 7.18
N HIS A 267 17.41 17.44 6.66
CA HIS A 267 18.09 18.70 7.00
C HIS A 267 17.79 19.83 6.03
N ASP A 268 17.25 19.51 4.85
CA ASP A 268 17.06 20.44 3.75
C ASP A 268 15.65 20.35 3.12
N PRO A 269 15.19 21.39 2.39
CA PRO A 269 15.70 22.76 2.47
C PRO A 269 15.36 23.37 3.85
N TYR A 270 14.41 22.70 4.49
CA TYR A 270 13.88 22.69 5.82
C TYR A 270 14.38 21.65 6.81
N PRO A 271 14.84 21.96 8.03
CA PRO A 271 14.89 20.94 9.06
C PRO A 271 13.47 20.43 9.34
N LEU A 272 13.21 19.16 9.04
CA LEU A 272 11.95 18.47 9.34
C LEU A 272 12.22 17.01 9.69
N VAL A 273 11.20 16.33 10.19
CA VAL A 273 11.25 14.90 10.48
C VAL A 273 10.27 14.14 9.61
N ILE A 274 10.59 12.88 9.32
CA ILE A 274 9.73 11.97 8.55
C ILE A 274 9.45 10.76 9.43
N GLU A 275 8.17 10.41 9.50
CA GLU A 275 7.67 9.32 10.31
C GLU A 275 6.99 8.29 9.41
N CYS A 276 7.44 7.05 9.50
CA CYS A 276 6.99 5.93 8.68
C CYS A 276 6.21 4.94 9.55
N LYS A 277 4.94 4.70 9.23
CA LYS A 277 4.13 3.68 9.91
C LYS A 277 3.50 2.72 8.94
N LYS A 278 3.95 1.46 8.99
CA LYS A 278 3.33 0.36 8.26
C LYS A 278 2.32 -0.38 9.14
N GLN A 279 1.13 -0.64 8.59
CA GLN A 279 0.15 -1.53 9.20
C GLN A 279 0.55 -2.99 9.02
N GLU A 280 0.22 -3.83 10.01
CA GLU A 280 0.14 -5.27 9.80
C GLU A 280 -0.81 -5.58 8.62
N SER A 281 -0.46 -6.56 7.79
CA SER A 281 -1.16 -6.90 6.54
C SER A 281 -2.64 -7.20 6.75
N LEU A 282 -2.98 -7.83 7.88
CA LEU A 282 -4.34 -7.99 8.39
C LEU A 282 -4.46 -7.29 9.75
N SER A 283 -5.50 -6.50 9.93
CA SER A 283 -5.84 -5.98 11.26
C SER A 283 -6.28 -7.12 12.18
N LYS A 284 -6.19 -6.91 13.50
CA LYS A 284 -6.67 -7.87 14.50
C LYS A 284 -8.13 -8.29 14.29
N TYR A 285 -8.97 -7.38 13.80
CA TYR A 285 -10.36 -7.67 13.49
C TYR A 285 -10.47 -8.62 12.29
N GLU A 286 -9.78 -8.30 11.19
CA GLU A 286 -9.79 -9.13 9.97
C GLU A 286 -9.23 -10.52 10.25
N ALA A 287 -8.15 -10.64 11.03
CA ALA A 287 -7.59 -11.93 11.42
C ALA A 287 -8.56 -12.76 12.30
N ALA A 288 -9.29 -12.12 13.21
CA ALA A 288 -10.28 -12.81 14.05
C ALA A 288 -11.50 -13.28 13.24
N GLU A 289 -11.97 -12.46 12.29
CA GLU A 289 -13.05 -12.83 11.39
C GLU A 289 -12.64 -13.97 10.46
N GLU A 290 -11.44 -13.91 9.87
CA GLU A 290 -10.89 -14.98 9.04
C GLU A 290 -10.86 -16.30 9.80
N ALA A 291 -10.41 -16.31 11.05
CA ALA A 291 -10.35 -17.53 11.86
C ALA A 291 -11.74 -18.16 12.10
N ILE A 292 -12.78 -17.34 12.24
CA ILE A 292 -14.17 -17.80 12.36
C ILE A 292 -14.66 -18.40 11.04
N MET A 293 -14.41 -17.72 9.93
CA MET A 293 -14.83 -18.17 8.60
C MET A 293 -14.11 -19.46 8.17
N ARG A 294 -12.82 -19.56 8.50
CA ARG A 294 -12.02 -20.77 8.35
C ARG A 294 -12.62 -21.95 9.12
N ARG A 295 -13.00 -21.75 10.39
CA ARG A 295 -13.68 -22.79 11.19
C ARG A 295 -15.00 -23.21 10.54
N LEU A 296 -15.79 -22.24 10.07
CA LEU A 296 -17.04 -22.49 9.37
C LEU A 296 -16.80 -23.33 8.10
N PHE A 297 -15.80 -22.96 7.29
CA PHE A 297 -15.44 -23.70 6.08
C PHE A 297 -15.03 -25.15 6.38
N LEU A 298 -14.25 -25.41 7.43
CA LEU A 298 -13.85 -26.76 7.79
C LEU A 298 -15.07 -27.64 8.17
N LEU A 299 -16.02 -27.09 8.92
CA LEU A 299 -17.28 -27.77 9.23
C LEU A 299 -18.12 -28.00 7.97
N LEU A 300 -18.21 -26.98 7.10
CA LEU A 300 -18.89 -27.06 5.82
C LEU A 300 -18.29 -28.14 4.93
N ARG A 301 -16.95 -28.24 4.84
CA ARG A 301 -16.23 -29.23 4.04
C ARG A 301 -16.59 -30.66 4.41
N VAL A 302 -16.62 -30.95 5.71
CA VAL A 302 -17.03 -32.28 6.21
C VAL A 302 -18.49 -32.56 5.86
N ALA A 303 -19.38 -31.60 6.07
CA ALA A 303 -20.80 -31.78 5.80
C ALA A 303 -21.11 -31.89 4.28
N ALA A 304 -20.46 -31.08 3.45
CA ALA A 304 -20.59 -31.08 2.00
C ALA A 304 -20.13 -32.42 1.40
N ARG A 305 -18.94 -32.92 1.80
CA ARG A 305 -18.43 -34.23 1.36
C ARG A 305 -19.38 -35.37 1.72
N ARG A 306 -19.95 -35.37 2.94
CA ARG A 306 -20.94 -36.37 3.37
C ARG A 306 -22.20 -36.40 2.48
N HIS A 307 -22.56 -35.25 1.92
CA HIS A 307 -23.71 -35.10 1.04
C HIS A 307 -23.36 -35.09 -0.45
N GLY A 308 -22.10 -35.33 -0.82
CA GLY A 308 -21.63 -35.29 -2.21
C GLY A 308 -21.81 -33.93 -2.87
N LEU A 309 -21.68 -32.83 -2.11
CA LEU A 309 -21.83 -31.46 -2.61
C LEU A 309 -20.49 -30.89 -3.05
N TYR A 310 -20.49 -30.34 -4.26
CA TYR A 310 -19.36 -29.61 -4.84
C TYR A 310 -19.87 -28.28 -5.42
N GLY A 311 -19.10 -27.22 -5.29
CA GLY A 311 -19.44 -25.87 -5.75
C GLY A 311 -19.12 -24.78 -4.74
N THR A 312 -19.73 -23.62 -4.94
CA THR A 312 -19.44 -22.40 -4.17
C THR A 312 -20.61 -22.05 -3.26
N PHE A 313 -20.34 -22.01 -1.97
CA PHE A 313 -21.24 -21.51 -0.94
C PHE A 313 -20.99 -20.02 -0.72
N HIS A 314 -22.05 -19.22 -0.65
CA HIS A 314 -21.97 -17.80 -0.37
C HIS A 314 -22.58 -17.49 0.99
N VAL A 315 -21.92 -16.66 1.77
CA VAL A 315 -22.41 -16.14 3.06
C VAL A 315 -22.27 -14.62 3.07
N GLU A 316 -23.39 -13.93 3.28
CA GLU A 316 -23.42 -12.49 3.46
C GLU A 316 -23.93 -12.17 4.87
N LEU A 317 -23.05 -11.76 5.76
CA LEU A 317 -23.41 -11.44 7.13
C LEU A 317 -23.95 -10.02 7.26
N THR A 318 -25.05 -9.87 8.00
CA THR A 318 -25.59 -8.58 8.46
C THR A 318 -25.29 -8.33 9.94
N THR A 319 -24.59 -9.26 10.58
CA THR A 319 -24.14 -9.21 11.99
C THR A 319 -22.64 -9.51 12.04
N GLU A 320 -21.97 -9.18 13.15
CA GLU A 320 -20.55 -9.51 13.28
C GLU A 320 -20.33 -11.02 13.25
N ALA A 321 -19.24 -11.47 12.60
CA ALA A 321 -18.91 -12.90 12.52
C ALA A 321 -18.79 -13.57 13.89
N GLY A 322 -18.35 -12.85 14.94
CA GLY A 322 -18.27 -13.38 16.30
C GLY A 322 -19.61 -13.72 16.94
N ALA A 323 -20.73 -13.25 16.39
CA ALA A 323 -22.07 -13.49 16.91
C ALA A 323 -22.78 -14.70 16.26
N ILE A 324 -22.18 -15.31 15.23
CA ILE A 324 -22.83 -16.38 14.47
C ILE A 324 -22.60 -17.77 15.08
N ASP A 325 -23.59 -18.64 14.97
CA ASP A 325 -23.42 -20.07 15.20
C ASP A 325 -22.98 -20.75 13.90
N ALA A 326 -21.70 -21.13 13.83
CA ALA A 326 -21.13 -21.79 12.66
C ALA A 326 -21.86 -23.11 12.30
N GLU A 327 -22.35 -23.87 13.28
CA GLU A 327 -23.07 -25.12 13.01
C GLU A 327 -24.45 -24.85 12.42
N GLU A 328 -25.15 -23.82 12.90
CA GLU A 328 -26.41 -23.39 12.30
C GLU A 328 -26.18 -22.97 10.85
N ILE A 329 -25.20 -22.10 10.58
CA ILE A 329 -24.91 -21.63 9.22
C ILE A 329 -24.60 -22.80 8.30
N VAL A 330 -23.73 -23.73 8.70
CA VAL A 330 -23.41 -24.92 7.90
C VAL A 330 -24.64 -25.75 7.60
N ARG A 331 -25.54 -25.95 8.58
CA ARG A 331 -26.81 -26.65 8.37
C ARG A 331 -27.68 -25.95 7.33
N ARG A 332 -27.78 -24.62 7.38
CA ARG A 332 -28.52 -23.82 6.39
C ARG A 332 -27.89 -23.90 5.00
N LEU A 333 -26.57 -23.73 4.90
CA LEU A 333 -25.81 -23.84 3.65
C LEU A 333 -26.03 -25.20 3.00
N VAL A 334 -25.83 -26.29 3.74
CA VAL A 334 -26.02 -27.65 3.24
C VAL A 334 -27.47 -27.89 2.81
N SER A 335 -28.45 -27.33 3.53
CA SER A 335 -29.87 -27.45 3.17
C SER A 335 -30.26 -26.77 1.84
N GLN A 336 -29.45 -25.84 1.32
CA GLN A 336 -29.68 -25.19 0.02
C GLN A 336 -29.82 -26.20 -1.13
N ARG A 337 -29.15 -27.36 -1.02
CA ARG A 337 -29.25 -28.45 -2.02
C ARG A 337 -30.68 -28.98 -2.23
N LEU A 338 -31.57 -28.76 -1.27
CA LEU A 338 -32.95 -29.26 -1.30
C LEU A 338 -33.90 -28.27 -1.99
N LEU A 339 -33.44 -27.07 -2.33
CA LEU A 339 -34.25 -26.09 -3.04
C LEU A 339 -34.31 -26.39 -4.54
N PRO A 340 -35.42 -26.04 -5.22
CA PRO A 340 -35.48 -26.11 -6.68
C PRO A 340 -34.40 -25.28 -7.39
N ASN A 341 -33.96 -24.18 -6.76
CA ASN A 341 -32.86 -23.36 -7.23
C ASN A 341 -31.92 -23.06 -6.04
N PRO A 342 -30.85 -23.85 -5.84
CA PRO A 342 -29.90 -23.65 -4.74
C PRO A 342 -29.15 -22.31 -4.80
N ALA A 343 -29.05 -21.69 -5.98
CA ALA A 343 -28.42 -20.39 -6.15
C ALA A 343 -29.33 -19.24 -5.66
N ARG A 344 -30.61 -19.52 -5.39
CA ARG A 344 -31.52 -18.54 -4.80
C ARG A 344 -31.03 -18.18 -3.40
N ARG A 345 -30.84 -16.88 -3.19
CA ARG A 345 -30.53 -16.31 -1.88
C ARG A 345 -31.66 -16.57 -0.89
N LEU A 346 -31.32 -17.17 0.25
CA LEU A 346 -32.18 -17.25 1.43
C LEU A 346 -31.70 -16.29 2.51
N THR A 347 -32.65 -15.70 3.23
CA THR A 347 -32.40 -14.71 4.27
C THR A 347 -32.70 -15.30 5.65
N TYR A 348 -31.80 -15.01 6.60
CA TYR A 348 -31.86 -15.38 8.01
C TYR A 348 -31.55 -14.13 8.86
N PRO A 349 -31.83 -14.14 10.19
CA PRO A 349 -31.58 -12.99 11.04
C PRO A 349 -30.14 -12.47 11.06
N TRP A 350 -29.16 -13.37 10.87
CA TRP A 350 -27.72 -13.05 10.87
C TRP A 350 -27.16 -12.71 9.48
N GLY A 351 -27.92 -12.96 8.41
CA GLY A 351 -27.42 -12.76 7.06
C GLY A 351 -28.13 -13.56 5.98
N ASN A 352 -27.44 -13.77 4.86
CA ASN A 352 -27.98 -14.44 3.70
C ASN A 352 -27.04 -15.53 3.22
N VAL A 353 -27.60 -16.57 2.61
CA VAL A 353 -26.79 -17.62 2.00
C VAL A 353 -27.34 -18.09 0.67
N SER A 354 -26.46 -18.62 -0.16
CA SER A 354 -26.79 -19.33 -1.39
C SER A 354 -25.73 -20.39 -1.70
N PHE A 355 -26.04 -21.28 -2.63
CA PHE A 355 -25.12 -22.31 -3.10
C PHE A 355 -25.15 -22.40 -4.63
N ARG A 356 -24.00 -22.27 -5.27
CA ARG A 356 -23.82 -22.50 -6.71
C ARG A 356 -23.25 -23.90 -6.90
N PRO A 357 -24.07 -24.90 -7.29
CA PRO A 357 -23.57 -26.25 -7.51
C PRO A 357 -22.56 -26.29 -8.65
N SER A 358 -21.62 -27.22 -8.56
CA SER A 358 -20.62 -27.47 -9.60
C SER A 358 -20.41 -28.98 -9.79
N PRO A 359 -19.99 -29.44 -10.98
CA PRO A 359 -19.62 -30.83 -11.18
C PRO A 359 -18.48 -31.26 -10.24
N ARG A 360 -18.42 -32.55 -9.91
CA ARG A 360 -17.31 -33.13 -9.14
C ARG A 360 -15.96 -32.98 -9.85
N ARG A 361 -15.96 -32.93 -11.18
CA ARG A 361 -14.78 -32.90 -12.04
C ARG A 361 -14.96 -31.77 -13.04
N ILE A 362 -14.01 -30.85 -13.10
CA ILE A 362 -14.08 -29.68 -13.97
C ILE A 362 -12.74 -29.54 -14.69
N SER A 363 -12.76 -29.66 -16.02
CA SER A 363 -11.59 -29.35 -16.84
C SER A 363 -11.36 -27.84 -16.83
N LEU A 364 -10.12 -27.45 -16.53
CA LEU A 364 -9.68 -26.06 -16.61
C LEU A 364 -9.37 -25.71 -18.07
N PRO A 365 -9.47 -24.42 -18.46
CA PRO A 365 -9.13 -24.00 -19.83
C PRO A 365 -7.69 -24.33 -20.20
N ASP A 366 -6.77 -24.15 -19.24
CA ASP A 366 -5.34 -24.37 -19.37
C ASP A 366 -4.79 -25.03 -18.11
N SER A 367 -3.65 -25.70 -18.23
CA SER A 367 -2.88 -26.17 -17.07
C SER A 367 -2.42 -24.97 -16.26
N THR A 368 -2.69 -24.98 -14.96
CA THR A 368 -2.36 -23.85 -14.09
C THR A 368 -1.89 -24.30 -12.71
N ARG A 369 -1.12 -23.45 -12.04
CA ARG A 369 -0.72 -23.65 -10.64
C ARG A 369 -1.95 -23.74 -9.75
N ILE A 370 -1.88 -24.60 -8.74
CA ILE A 370 -2.93 -24.70 -7.74
C ILE A 370 -3.17 -23.33 -7.11
N TYR A 371 -4.45 -22.96 -6.99
CA TYR A 371 -4.88 -21.69 -6.41
C TYR A 371 -4.38 -20.44 -7.12
N SER A 372 -3.93 -20.54 -8.37
CA SER A 372 -3.65 -19.37 -9.21
C SER A 372 -4.90 -18.49 -9.36
N PRO A 373 -4.72 -17.17 -9.57
CA PRO A 373 -5.83 -16.25 -9.86
C PRO A 373 -6.78 -16.74 -10.95
N ASN A 374 -6.24 -17.26 -12.06
CA ASN A 374 -7.04 -17.83 -13.16
C ASN A 374 -7.91 -19.00 -12.69
N MET A 375 -7.34 -19.92 -11.89
CA MET A 375 -8.08 -21.05 -11.33
C MET A 375 -9.17 -20.60 -10.37
N LEU A 376 -8.86 -19.68 -9.46
CA LEU A 376 -9.80 -19.16 -8.46
C LEU A 376 -10.99 -18.44 -9.13
N LYS A 377 -10.71 -17.63 -10.16
CA LYS A 377 -11.74 -16.96 -10.96
C LYS A 377 -12.60 -17.97 -11.72
N PHE A 378 -11.98 -18.93 -12.39
CA PHE A 378 -12.71 -19.93 -13.19
C PHE A 378 -13.60 -20.84 -12.33
N LEU A 379 -13.07 -21.40 -11.24
CA LEU A 379 -13.80 -22.36 -10.40
C LEU A 379 -14.79 -21.69 -9.47
N PHE A 380 -14.38 -20.60 -8.83
CA PHE A 380 -15.07 -20.02 -7.69
C PHE A 380 -15.59 -18.61 -7.93
N ASP A 381 -15.32 -18.01 -9.10
CA ASP A 381 -15.67 -16.62 -9.40
C ASP A 381 -15.04 -15.64 -8.39
N TRP A 382 -13.83 -15.97 -7.94
CA TRP A 382 -13.01 -15.12 -7.09
C TRP A 382 -12.05 -14.29 -7.95
N ASP A 383 -12.22 -12.98 -7.93
CA ASP A 383 -11.32 -12.03 -8.59
C ASP A 383 -10.47 -11.32 -7.53
N SER A 384 -9.14 -11.53 -7.55
CA SER A 384 -8.20 -10.89 -6.63
C SER A 384 -8.05 -9.39 -6.87
N ASP A 385 -8.36 -8.91 -8.07
CA ASP A 385 -8.08 -7.55 -8.49
C ASP A 385 -9.19 -6.56 -8.14
N LEU A 386 -10.46 -6.99 -8.11
CA LEU A 386 -11.56 -6.21 -7.55
C LEU A 386 -12.58 -7.14 -6.88
N PRO A 387 -12.30 -7.61 -5.66
CA PRO A 387 -13.12 -8.65 -5.06
C PRO A 387 -14.51 -8.13 -4.72
N ALA A 388 -15.53 -8.93 -5.03
CA ALA A 388 -16.91 -8.72 -4.57
C ALA A 388 -17.15 -9.24 -3.14
N TRP A 389 -16.17 -9.95 -2.59
CA TRP A 389 -16.20 -10.68 -1.33
C TRP A 389 -15.06 -10.23 -0.42
N ASP A 390 -15.23 -10.39 0.89
CA ASP A 390 -14.16 -10.03 1.84
C ASP A 390 -13.10 -11.13 1.96
N GLY A 391 -13.48 -12.37 1.66
CA GLY A 391 -12.57 -13.50 1.62
C GLY A 391 -13.16 -14.77 1.01
N ILE A 392 -12.28 -15.76 0.84
CA ILE A 392 -12.58 -17.09 0.34
C ILE A 392 -11.87 -18.15 1.18
N CYS A 393 -12.56 -19.23 1.52
CA CYS A 393 -11.93 -20.49 1.89
C CYS A 393 -12.28 -21.53 0.84
N CYS A 394 -11.30 -22.22 0.26
CA CYS A 394 -11.58 -23.20 -0.79
C CYS A 394 -10.63 -24.40 -0.77
N SER A 395 -11.14 -25.53 -1.24
CA SER A 395 -10.39 -26.78 -1.39
C SER A 395 -10.72 -27.43 -2.72
N ILE A 396 -9.70 -28.05 -3.30
CA ILE A 396 -9.79 -28.95 -4.45
C ILE A 396 -8.92 -30.17 -4.13
N ASP A 397 -9.27 -31.34 -4.65
CA ASP A 397 -8.36 -32.49 -4.62
C ASP A 397 -7.38 -32.38 -5.79
N THR A 398 -6.14 -32.04 -5.48
CA THR A 398 -5.06 -31.89 -6.49
C THR A 398 -4.27 -33.18 -6.68
N ARG A 399 -4.57 -34.24 -5.90
CA ARG A 399 -3.78 -35.48 -5.84
C ARG A 399 -2.29 -35.27 -5.53
N GLY A 400 -1.95 -34.16 -4.87
CA GLY A 400 -0.55 -33.80 -4.58
C GLY A 400 0.16 -33.07 -5.72
N GLU A 401 -0.51 -32.82 -6.85
CA GLU A 401 0.09 -32.13 -7.98
C GLU A 401 0.13 -30.60 -7.77
N PRO A 402 1.22 -29.93 -8.16
CA PRO A 402 1.37 -28.46 -8.09
C PRO A 402 0.69 -27.73 -9.25
N PHE A 403 0.55 -28.41 -10.39
CA PHE A 403 -0.14 -27.93 -11.58
C PHE A 403 -1.30 -28.87 -11.88
N ILE A 404 -2.41 -28.29 -12.28
CA ILE A 404 -3.61 -29.05 -12.63
C ILE A 404 -4.22 -28.50 -13.92
N ASP A 405 -4.70 -29.39 -14.75
CA ASP A 405 -5.59 -29.14 -15.89
C ASP A 405 -7.04 -29.49 -15.56
N GLU A 406 -7.27 -30.04 -14.38
CA GLU A 406 -8.57 -30.49 -13.90
C GLU A 406 -8.71 -30.34 -12.39
N ALA A 407 -9.82 -29.73 -11.98
CA ALA A 407 -10.18 -29.61 -10.57
C ALA A 407 -11.13 -30.74 -10.15
N LEU A 408 -10.77 -31.45 -9.09
CA LEU A 408 -11.59 -32.48 -8.47
C LEU A 408 -12.19 -31.97 -7.17
N GLU A 409 -13.45 -32.34 -6.94
CA GLU A 409 -14.22 -32.04 -5.74
C GLU A 409 -14.16 -30.56 -5.32
N PRO A 410 -14.38 -29.60 -6.25
CA PRO A 410 -14.21 -28.19 -5.94
C PRO A 410 -15.23 -27.75 -4.90
N LEU A 411 -14.73 -27.11 -3.85
CA LEU A 411 -15.54 -26.60 -2.77
C LEU A 411 -15.02 -25.24 -2.31
N ALA A 412 -15.89 -24.25 -2.25
CA ALA A 412 -15.55 -22.94 -1.72
C ALA A 412 -16.63 -22.38 -0.79
N LEU A 413 -16.19 -21.55 0.15
CA LEU A 413 -16.99 -20.63 0.93
C LEU A 413 -16.49 -19.22 0.61
N LEU A 414 -17.34 -18.41 -0.02
CA LEU A 414 -17.16 -16.99 -0.18
C LEU A 414 -17.95 -16.25 0.89
N TRP A 415 -17.33 -15.29 1.55
CA TRP A 415 -18.03 -14.49 2.56
C TRP A 415 -17.85 -13.00 2.36
N ARG A 416 -18.87 -12.25 2.77
CA ARG A 416 -18.77 -10.83 3.06
C ARG A 416 -19.55 -10.49 4.32
N ASN A 417 -19.11 -9.45 5.01
CA ASN A 417 -19.74 -8.94 6.21
C ASN A 417 -20.10 -7.48 6.01
N ASP A 418 -21.40 -7.24 5.90
CA ASP A 418 -22.00 -5.93 5.66
C ASP A 418 -22.55 -5.31 6.96
N SER A 419 -22.22 -5.88 8.13
CA SER A 419 -22.58 -5.24 9.40
C SER A 419 -21.84 -3.92 9.58
N GLU A 420 -22.54 -2.89 10.04
CA GLU A 420 -21.98 -1.55 10.24
C GLU A 420 -20.73 -1.56 11.15
N VAL A 421 -20.75 -2.40 12.18
CA VAL A 421 -19.62 -2.57 13.10
C VAL A 421 -18.41 -3.16 12.38
N ALA A 422 -18.60 -4.15 11.50
CA ALA A 422 -17.50 -4.73 10.72
C ALA A 422 -16.89 -3.70 9.76
N LEU A 423 -17.73 -3.00 9.01
CA LEU A 423 -17.29 -1.96 8.08
C LEU A 423 -16.50 -0.86 8.80
N THR A 424 -17.00 -0.43 9.97
CA THR A 424 -16.34 0.58 10.82
C THR A 424 -15.00 0.08 11.37
N ARG A 425 -14.95 -1.13 11.93
CA ARG A 425 -13.71 -1.70 12.50
C ARG A 425 -12.63 -1.87 11.44
N ARG A 426 -13.02 -2.25 10.22
CA ARG A 426 -12.10 -2.35 9.09
C ARG A 426 -11.62 -0.99 8.61
N SER A 427 -12.41 0.07 8.72
CA SER A 427 -12.05 1.39 8.18
C SER A 427 -11.03 2.17 9.02
N TRP A 428 -10.94 1.90 10.33
CA TRP A 428 -10.16 2.73 11.27
C TRP A 428 -8.66 2.44 11.37
N ALA A 429 -8.17 1.32 10.83
CA ALA A 429 -6.79 0.89 11.09
C ALA A 429 -5.73 1.92 10.61
N PRO A 430 -5.80 2.48 9.40
CA PRO A 430 -4.86 3.51 8.96
C PRO A 430 -4.95 4.82 9.77
N ALA A 431 -6.16 5.23 10.15
CA ALA A 431 -6.40 6.43 10.96
C ALA A 431 -5.75 6.34 12.35
N ASN A 432 -5.76 5.15 12.95
CA ASN A 432 -5.08 4.89 14.23
C ASN A 432 -3.55 4.94 14.10
N LEU A 433 -3.00 4.50 12.96
CA LEU A 433 -1.56 4.61 12.70
C LEU A 433 -1.13 6.05 12.52
N PHE A 434 -1.90 6.84 11.76
CA PHE A 434 -1.66 8.27 11.62
C PHE A 434 -1.61 8.98 12.97
N ALA A 435 -2.60 8.72 13.84
CA ALA A 435 -2.62 9.29 15.19
C ALA A 435 -1.43 8.87 16.06
N LYS A 436 -0.87 7.67 15.83
CA LYS A 436 0.35 7.23 16.52
C LYS A 436 1.59 7.91 15.97
N ALA A 437 1.68 8.02 14.64
CA ALA A 437 2.77 8.69 13.92
C ALA A 437 2.86 10.17 14.33
N SER A 438 1.73 10.86 14.37
CA SER A 438 1.69 12.29 14.68
C SER A 438 2.15 12.60 16.11
N LEU A 439 2.03 11.66 17.05
CA LEU A 439 2.54 11.78 18.41
C LEU A 439 4.06 11.56 18.52
N GLN A 440 4.73 11.09 17.45
CA GLN A 440 6.19 10.92 17.42
C GLN A 440 6.89 12.15 16.84
N ILE A 441 6.14 13.07 16.22
CA ILE A 441 6.69 14.33 15.75
C ILE A 441 6.92 15.25 16.96
N PRO A 442 8.15 15.73 17.20
CA PRO A 442 8.45 16.59 18.33
C PRO A 442 7.65 17.91 18.25
N PRO A 443 7.17 18.43 19.40
CA PRO A 443 6.51 19.74 19.43
C PRO A 443 7.40 20.85 18.85
N GLY A 444 6.83 21.67 17.97
CA GLY A 444 7.53 22.77 17.31
C GLY A 444 8.29 22.41 16.03
N GLU A 445 8.44 21.12 15.70
CA GLU A 445 9.01 20.67 14.44
C GLU A 445 7.94 20.49 13.35
N PHE A 446 8.37 20.52 12.09
CA PHE A 446 7.57 20.07 10.95
C PHE A 446 7.78 18.57 10.75
N GLY A 447 6.69 17.83 10.56
CA GLY A 447 6.71 16.39 10.35
C GLY A 447 6.01 15.96 9.07
N ILE A 448 6.64 15.13 8.25
CA ILE A 448 5.98 14.43 7.14
C ILE A 448 5.62 13.03 7.62
N ILE A 449 4.38 12.61 7.39
CA ILE A 449 3.92 11.28 7.81
C ILE A 449 3.62 10.42 6.59
N TYR A 450 4.24 9.25 6.56
CA TYR A 450 3.96 8.18 5.61
C TYR A 450 3.26 7.04 6.35
N VAL A 451 2.02 6.72 5.94
CA VAL A 451 1.28 5.56 6.45
C VAL A 451 1.12 4.55 5.33
N SER A 452 1.66 3.34 5.49
CA SER A 452 1.51 2.25 4.52
C SER A 452 0.63 1.15 5.04
N TYR A 453 -0.22 0.58 4.19
CA TYR A 453 -0.98 -0.63 4.52
C TYR A 453 -1.33 -1.45 3.28
N MET A 454 -1.61 -2.72 3.52
CA MET A 454 -2.06 -3.66 2.49
C MET A 454 -3.57 -3.51 2.29
N GLU A 455 -3.97 -3.15 1.08
CA GLU A 455 -5.35 -3.02 0.66
C GLU A 455 -5.69 -4.11 -0.36
N GLY A 456 -6.86 -4.70 -0.17
CA GLY A 456 -7.43 -5.73 -1.03
C GLY A 456 -8.90 -5.95 -0.69
N ALA A 457 -9.49 -5.03 0.08
CA ALA A 457 -10.91 -5.04 0.36
C ALA A 457 -11.69 -4.55 -0.86
N ARG A 458 -12.99 -4.85 -0.82
CA ARG A 458 -13.97 -4.37 -1.79
C ARG A 458 -13.98 -2.84 -1.83
N ALA A 459 -14.34 -2.27 -2.98
CA ALA A 459 -14.30 -0.82 -3.23
C ALA A 459 -14.91 0.00 -2.08
N GLN A 460 -16.13 -0.34 -1.67
CA GLN A 460 -16.81 0.33 -0.55
C GLN A 460 -15.95 0.45 0.72
N VAL A 461 -15.27 -0.63 1.13
CA VAL A 461 -14.46 -0.64 2.37
C VAL A 461 -13.18 0.18 2.19
N ALA A 462 -12.53 0.06 1.03
CA ALA A 462 -11.33 0.82 0.70
C ALA A 462 -11.62 2.34 0.64
N ASP A 463 -12.75 2.74 0.05
CA ASP A 463 -13.15 4.14 -0.04
C ASP A 463 -13.55 4.68 1.34
N MET A 464 -14.25 3.88 2.17
CA MET A 464 -14.54 4.22 3.57
C MET A 464 -13.26 4.41 4.40
N ARG A 465 -12.22 3.59 4.19
CA ARG A 465 -10.91 3.77 4.84
C ARG A 465 -10.27 5.10 4.48
N GLN A 466 -10.27 5.43 3.20
CA GLN A 466 -9.71 6.68 2.71
C GLN A 466 -10.46 7.88 3.31
N ALA A 467 -11.79 7.83 3.34
CA ALA A 467 -12.61 8.87 3.96
C ALA A 467 -12.32 9.01 5.47
N ALA A 468 -12.29 7.90 6.21
CA ALA A 468 -11.98 7.90 7.65
C ALA A 468 -10.57 8.46 7.95
N PHE A 469 -9.59 8.16 7.09
CA PHE A 469 -8.25 8.72 7.19
C PHE A 469 -8.23 10.23 6.93
N ALA A 470 -8.93 10.70 5.89
CA ALA A 470 -9.08 12.12 5.58
C ALA A 470 -9.75 12.90 6.72
N ASP A 471 -10.80 12.34 7.31
CA ASP A 471 -11.49 12.93 8.47
C ASP A 471 -10.55 13.04 9.68
N ARG A 472 -9.73 12.00 9.91
CA ARG A 472 -8.79 11.98 11.03
C ARG A 472 -7.69 13.02 10.88
N LEU A 473 -7.17 13.21 9.66
CA LEU A 473 -6.22 14.25 9.33
C LEU A 473 -6.76 15.63 9.65
N ARG A 474 -7.96 15.96 9.12
CA ARG A 474 -8.64 17.24 9.38
C ARG A 474 -8.82 17.49 10.88
N ALA A 475 -9.20 16.47 11.64
CA ALA A 475 -9.35 16.60 13.09
C ALA A 475 -8.02 16.88 13.82
N PHE A 476 -6.88 16.42 13.29
CA PHE A 476 -5.57 16.58 13.92
C PHE A 476 -4.93 17.94 13.65
N GLU A 477 -5.19 18.53 12.47
CA GLU A 477 -4.70 19.87 12.09
C GLU A 477 -5.05 20.92 13.15
N HIS A 478 -6.21 20.82 13.78
CA HIS A 478 -6.67 21.78 14.80
C HIS A 478 -6.07 21.60 16.19
N SER A 479 -5.10 20.70 16.39
CA SER A 479 -4.52 20.42 17.72
C SER A 479 -3.39 21.37 18.13
N GLY A 480 -2.85 22.19 17.21
CA GLY A 480 -1.85 23.25 17.46
C GLY A 480 -0.47 22.81 17.99
N LYS A 481 -0.29 21.53 18.35
CA LYS A 481 0.92 21.01 19.01
C LYS A 481 1.99 20.50 18.04
N VAL A 482 1.57 20.11 16.83
CA VAL A 482 2.42 19.44 15.84
C VAL A 482 2.09 20.01 14.46
N ARG A 483 3.10 20.28 13.63
CA ARG A 483 2.91 20.82 12.28
C ARG A 483 3.19 19.74 11.25
N ILE A 484 2.16 19.33 10.52
CA ILE A 484 2.26 18.27 9.52
C ILE A 484 1.87 18.89 8.17
N PRO A 485 2.83 19.41 7.38
CA PRO A 485 2.50 20.13 6.16
C PRO A 485 1.94 19.21 5.08
N ILE A 486 2.47 17.98 4.97
CA ILE A 486 1.96 16.94 4.08
C ILE A 486 1.89 15.59 4.78
N SER A 487 1.02 14.72 4.29
CA SER A 487 0.96 13.31 4.66
C SER A 487 0.64 12.45 3.45
N LEU A 488 1.18 11.23 3.43
CA LEU A 488 0.96 10.26 2.37
C LEU A 488 0.37 8.99 2.95
N LEU A 489 -0.74 8.56 2.36
CA LEU A 489 -1.33 7.24 2.59
C LEU A 489 -0.95 6.32 1.42
N VAL A 490 0.02 5.44 1.68
CA VAL A 490 0.59 4.48 0.73
C VAL A 490 -0.25 3.21 0.75
N ARG A 491 -1.17 3.07 -0.20
CA ARG A 491 -2.04 1.90 -0.35
C ARG A 491 -1.35 0.89 -1.26
N LEU A 492 -1.12 -0.29 -0.74
CA LEU A 492 -0.46 -1.38 -1.45
C LEU A 492 -1.51 -2.41 -1.84
N TYR A 493 -1.63 -2.71 -3.12
CA TYR A 493 -2.53 -3.75 -3.64
C TYR A 493 -1.69 -4.87 -4.24
N PRO A 494 -1.30 -5.87 -3.42
CA PRO A 494 -0.59 -7.04 -3.92
C PRO A 494 -1.53 -7.85 -4.80
N ARG A 495 -1.06 -8.17 -6.00
CA ARG A 495 -1.81 -8.93 -6.99
C ARG A 495 -0.94 -10.07 -7.51
N PRO A 496 -1.27 -11.32 -7.20
CA PRO A 496 -0.87 -12.39 -8.10
C PRO A 496 -1.68 -12.20 -9.39
N LEU A 497 -0.99 -12.02 -10.52
CA LEU A 497 -1.61 -11.99 -11.85
C LEU A 497 -1.65 -13.40 -12.44
N ASP A 498 -2.62 -13.64 -13.32
CA ASP A 498 -2.78 -14.84 -14.16
C ASP A 498 -2.46 -16.18 -13.46
N HIS A 499 -1.23 -16.70 -13.67
CA HIS A 499 -0.78 -17.99 -13.14
C HIS A 499 -0.04 -17.87 -11.80
N GLY A 500 0.15 -16.66 -11.29
CA GLY A 500 0.85 -16.35 -10.04
C GLY A 500 1.94 -15.30 -10.19
N GLN A 501 2.04 -14.59 -11.33
CA GLN A 501 3.05 -13.56 -11.53
C GLN A 501 2.95 -12.50 -10.42
N PRO A 502 4.05 -12.14 -9.75
CA PRO A 502 4.04 -11.13 -8.71
C PRO A 502 3.80 -9.75 -9.31
N ASP A 503 2.87 -9.02 -8.74
CA ASP A 503 2.59 -7.65 -9.13
C ASP A 503 2.07 -6.85 -7.93
N LEU A 504 2.34 -5.55 -7.92
CA LEU A 504 1.95 -4.65 -6.84
C LEU A 504 1.51 -3.31 -7.43
N ILE A 505 0.25 -2.94 -7.22
CA ILE A 505 -0.13 -1.53 -7.39
C ILE A 505 0.19 -0.80 -6.10
N GLU A 506 0.96 0.27 -6.22
CA GLU A 506 1.05 1.29 -5.20
C GLU A 506 0.17 2.48 -5.57
N SER A 507 -0.72 2.90 -4.68
CA SER A 507 -1.54 4.08 -4.84
C SER A 507 -1.40 5.01 -3.65
N ASN A 508 -0.91 6.21 -3.93
CA ASN A 508 -0.62 7.19 -2.90
C ASN A 508 -1.70 8.26 -2.83
N VAL A 509 -2.40 8.33 -1.69
CA VAL A 509 -3.32 9.43 -1.39
C VAL A 509 -2.55 10.54 -0.69
N ARG A 510 -2.54 11.70 -1.32
CA ARG A 510 -1.82 12.89 -0.87
C ARG A 510 -2.73 13.76 -0.04
N TYR A 511 -2.26 14.15 1.13
CA TYR A 511 -2.97 15.06 2.02
C TYR A 511 -2.12 16.28 2.29
N LEU A 512 -2.68 17.43 1.97
CA LEU A 512 -2.08 18.75 2.15
C LEU A 512 -2.77 19.42 3.34
N SER A 513 -2.00 19.86 4.33
CA SER A 513 -2.57 20.59 5.47
C SER A 513 -3.17 21.93 5.02
N ALA A 514 -4.33 22.27 5.56
CA ALA A 514 -4.94 23.58 5.26
C ALA A 514 -4.18 24.75 5.91
N GLU A 515 -3.50 24.51 7.03
CA GLU A 515 -2.79 25.54 7.80
C GLU A 515 -1.30 25.67 7.41
N TYR A 516 -0.62 24.55 7.18
CA TYR A 516 0.84 24.50 6.99
C TYR A 516 1.24 23.91 5.63
N GLY A 517 0.27 23.55 4.79
CA GLY A 517 0.53 22.80 3.58
C GLY A 517 1.28 23.60 2.53
N ASP A 518 2.30 22.97 1.96
CA ASP A 518 2.98 23.41 0.75
C ASP A 518 2.92 22.27 -0.27
N ALA A 519 2.23 22.47 -1.39
CA ALA A 519 2.06 21.43 -2.40
C ALA A 519 3.38 21.06 -3.10
N GLU A 520 4.38 21.95 -3.11
CA GLU A 520 5.70 21.68 -3.65
C GLU A 520 6.43 20.60 -2.84
N LEU A 521 6.06 20.39 -1.57
CA LEU A 521 6.65 19.32 -0.76
C LEU A 521 6.43 17.94 -1.39
N PHE A 522 5.31 17.71 -2.08
CA PHE A 522 5.13 16.43 -2.78
C PHE A 522 6.16 16.23 -3.89
N GLU A 523 6.67 17.29 -4.52
CA GLU A 523 7.69 17.20 -5.57
C GLU A 523 9.10 17.04 -5.00
N ARG A 524 9.26 17.32 -3.69
CA ARG A 524 10.54 17.26 -2.99
C ARG A 524 10.72 15.99 -2.17
N PHE A 525 9.69 15.14 -2.07
CA PHE A 525 9.70 13.92 -1.26
C PHE A 525 9.11 12.75 -2.06
N PRO A 526 9.57 11.51 -1.80
CA PRO A 526 9.17 10.37 -2.61
C PRO A 526 7.67 10.16 -2.52
N GLN A 527 7.03 10.08 -3.68
CA GLN A 527 5.60 9.82 -3.79
C GLN A 527 5.31 8.35 -4.02
N MET A 528 6.29 7.57 -4.50
CA MET A 528 6.20 6.13 -4.73
C MET A 528 7.35 5.45 -3.99
N ILE A 529 7.05 4.48 -3.14
CA ILE A 529 7.99 3.86 -2.21
C ILE A 529 8.35 2.44 -2.65
N PHE A 530 7.37 1.66 -3.07
CA PHE A 530 7.49 0.26 -3.47
C PHE A 530 7.51 0.05 -4.99
N THR A 531 7.00 1.00 -5.79
CA THR A 531 7.03 0.91 -7.27
C THR A 531 7.80 2.05 -7.92
N HIS A 532 8.21 1.85 -9.18
CA HIS A 532 8.82 2.86 -10.04
C HIS A 532 7.78 3.46 -11.00
N ASN A 533 7.91 4.75 -11.34
CA ASN A 533 7.14 5.36 -12.42
C ASN A 533 7.96 5.25 -13.71
N ASP A 534 7.72 4.22 -14.50
CA ASP A 534 8.44 4.04 -15.78
C ASP A 534 7.84 4.88 -16.93
N PHE A 535 6.76 5.62 -16.65
CA PHE A 535 5.99 6.34 -17.66
C PHE A 535 6.70 7.56 -18.28
N GLU A 536 7.85 7.99 -17.76
CA GLU A 536 8.53 9.19 -18.27
C GLU A 536 9.72 8.90 -19.22
N ASP A 537 10.32 7.71 -19.18
CA ASP A 537 11.53 7.43 -19.96
C ASP A 537 11.27 6.92 -21.40
N ASP A 538 10.08 6.38 -21.69
CA ASP A 538 9.76 5.78 -23.00
C ASP A 538 9.23 6.76 -24.06
N GLN A 539 9.04 8.06 -23.72
CA GLN A 539 8.66 9.09 -24.71
C GLN A 539 9.86 9.88 -25.27
N GLY A 540 11.10 9.49 -24.93
CA GLY A 540 12.33 10.17 -25.35
C GLY A 540 13.18 9.46 -26.41
N GLY A 541 12.71 8.35 -26.99
CA GLY A 541 13.46 7.51 -27.94
C GLY A 541 13.23 7.82 -29.42
#